data_AF-A0A847YUG0-F1
#
_entry.id   AF-A0A847YUG0-F1
#
_cell.length_a   1.000
_cell.length_b   1.000
_cell.length_c   1.000
_cell.angle_alpha   90.00
_cell.angle_beta   90.00
_cell.angle_gamma   90.00
#
_symmetry.space_group_name_H-M   'P 1'
#
loop_
_entity.id
_entity.type
_entity.pdbx_description
1 polymer ?
#
loop_
_entity_poly.entity_id
_entity_poly.type
_entity_poly.pdbx_seq_one_letter_code
_entity_poly.pdbx_strand_id
1 'polypeptide(L)'
;MLRANSRYTTSMTALFGLESLVFWATVTVGGFLVFEGKPYWGQYAVIHACLALGLYAFRGYDPARLKNRYEALVSALQGILFGGILSVSLLMTQFPRIPRRFFIPVFLSYLAAGVIGRMVWSRWFVKGERTTAVWVVGSEKWKPLLEEIAAGLGTRFEPLVFIPLAEAADRLSEGPCRGKNGKLLVVADPEAMKGAGFHKTLAQLSARNVCVDLLPNLAERALGRIPLEVAETFRSHYEVVFNDLVLDPVQRILDVAISLCALVLLSPLMGAVALAIRLDSKGGAFFVQDRVGLDWTIYRMHKFRTMTVREEGNETPAFADREEHRITKVGRVLRKTRLDELPQLWDVLRGKMSLVGPRPEQPAFVERFREAIPFYDYRHEAKPGITGWAQINYDYAYDLEGTKRKLEYDLYYVKRRSLMLDLQILLKTLEIMVGRRGAR
;
A
#
# COMPACT_ATOMS: atom_id res chain seq x y z
N MET A 1 -2.41 3.71 8.22
CA MET A 1 -3.37 4.75 7.72
C MET A 1 -2.57 5.97 7.22
N LEU A 2 -1.70 5.80 6.21
CA LEU A 2 -0.73 6.85 5.81
C LEU A 2 -1.21 7.82 4.71
N ARG A 3 -2.37 7.60 4.09
CA ARG A 3 -3.06 8.69 3.37
C ARG A 3 -3.73 9.55 4.44
N ALA A 4 -3.20 10.75 4.70
CA ALA A 4 -3.76 11.65 5.72
C ALA A 4 -5.07 12.24 5.25
N ASN A 5 -6.10 11.42 5.30
CA ASN A 5 -7.42 11.82 4.92
C ASN A 5 -8.18 12.07 6.22
N SER A 6 -7.82 13.13 6.96
CA SER A 6 -8.22 13.34 8.37
C SER A 6 -9.73 13.27 8.59
N ARG A 7 -10.53 13.66 7.59
CA ARG A 7 -11.98 13.51 7.61
C ARG A 7 -12.42 12.05 7.49
N TYR A 8 -11.82 11.34 6.54
CA TYR A 8 -12.10 9.93 6.36
C TYR A 8 -11.61 9.12 7.54
N THR A 9 -10.53 9.52 8.21
CA THR A 9 -10.05 8.86 9.42
C THR A 9 -11.16 8.81 10.46
N THR A 10 -11.79 9.93 10.80
CA THR A 10 -12.91 9.98 11.77
C THR A 10 -14.12 9.17 11.30
N SER A 11 -14.48 9.27 10.02
CA SER A 11 -15.60 8.48 9.48
C SER A 11 -15.30 6.98 9.42
N MET A 12 -14.07 6.59 9.08
CA MET A 12 -13.63 5.20 9.03
C MET A 12 -13.54 4.62 10.45
N THR A 13 -13.05 5.38 11.43
CA THR A 13 -13.06 4.96 12.84
C THR A 13 -14.48 4.81 13.37
N ALA A 14 -15.41 5.67 12.95
CA ALA A 14 -16.81 5.55 13.32
C ALA A 14 -17.46 4.31 12.69
N LEU A 15 -17.17 4.03 11.41
CA LEU A 15 -17.65 2.83 10.72
C LEU A 15 -17.11 1.54 11.36
N PHE A 16 -15.80 1.48 11.60
CA PHE A 16 -15.16 0.38 12.32
C PHE A 16 -15.69 0.22 13.75
N GLY A 17 -15.89 1.34 14.45
CA GLY A 17 -16.43 1.37 15.80
C GLY A 17 -17.86 0.82 15.85
N LEU A 18 -18.71 1.18 14.88
CA LEU A 18 -20.07 0.67 14.77
C LEU A 18 -20.10 -0.84 14.45
N GLU A 19 -19.28 -1.31 13.51
CA GLU A 19 -19.15 -2.75 13.22
C GLU A 19 -18.67 -3.54 14.44
N SER A 20 -17.70 -2.99 15.17
CA SER A 20 -17.19 -3.59 16.40
C SER A 20 -18.23 -3.60 17.51
N LEU A 21 -19.01 -2.52 17.65
CA LEU A 21 -20.10 -2.44 18.60
C LEU A 21 -21.18 -3.46 18.28
N VAL A 22 -21.59 -3.62 17.02
CA VAL A 22 -22.58 -4.63 16.62
C VAL A 22 -22.07 -6.04 16.89
N PHE A 23 -20.78 -6.32 16.62
CA PHE A 23 -20.16 -7.59 16.93
C PHE A 23 -20.25 -7.92 18.43
N TRP A 24 -19.73 -7.03 19.27
CA TRP A 24 -19.67 -7.25 20.72
C TRP A 24 -21.05 -7.21 21.39
N ALA A 25 -21.98 -6.41 20.87
CA ALA A 25 -23.38 -6.45 21.29
C ALA A 25 -24.02 -7.80 20.95
N THR A 26 -23.79 -8.35 19.75
CA THR A 26 -24.28 -9.69 19.39
C THR A 26 -23.68 -10.77 20.29
N VAL A 27 -22.38 -10.71 20.56
CA VAL A 27 -21.70 -11.66 21.46
C VAL A 27 -22.28 -11.57 22.87
N THR A 28 -22.51 -10.37 23.38
CA THR A 28 -23.03 -10.14 24.73
C THR A 28 -24.48 -10.58 24.85
N VAL A 29 -25.36 -10.13 23.95
CA VAL A 29 -26.79 -10.50 23.92
C VAL A 29 -26.96 -12.00 23.66
N GLY A 30 -26.21 -12.56 22.71
CA GLY A 30 -26.16 -14.00 22.47
C GLY A 30 -25.66 -14.75 23.70
N GLY A 31 -24.71 -14.19 24.44
CA GLY A 31 -24.22 -14.67 25.74
C GLY A 31 -25.35 -14.97 26.72
N PHE A 32 -26.26 -14.01 26.85
CA PHE A 32 -27.42 -14.09 27.75
C PHE A 32 -28.56 -14.96 27.21
N LEU A 33 -28.86 -14.88 25.91
CA LEU A 33 -30.05 -15.50 25.32
C LEU A 33 -29.84 -16.90 24.76
N VAL A 34 -28.63 -17.22 24.29
CA VAL A 34 -28.36 -18.40 23.44
C VAL A 34 -27.14 -19.19 23.91
N PHE A 35 -26.13 -18.56 24.52
CA PHE A 35 -24.81 -19.18 24.77
C PHE A 35 -24.66 -19.77 26.17
N GLU A 36 -25.78 -19.96 26.89
CA GLU A 36 -25.84 -20.64 28.20
C GLU A 36 -24.86 -20.04 29.24
N GLY A 37 -24.53 -18.75 29.14
CA GLY A 37 -23.60 -18.08 30.06
C GLY A 37 -22.13 -18.49 29.93
N LYS A 38 -21.71 -19.23 28.90
CA LYS A 38 -20.31 -19.67 28.74
C LYS A 38 -19.41 -18.56 28.18
N PRO A 39 -18.32 -18.17 28.88
CA PRO A 39 -17.49 -17.05 28.48
C PRO A 39 -16.40 -17.44 27.47
N TYR A 40 -16.71 -17.40 26.17
CA TYR A 40 -15.71 -17.60 25.09
C TYR A 40 -15.03 -16.28 24.65
N TRP A 41 -14.84 -15.33 25.56
CA TRP A 41 -14.39 -13.97 25.25
C TRP A 41 -13.09 -13.91 24.42
N GLY A 42 -12.08 -14.71 24.78
CA GLY A 42 -10.82 -14.75 24.05
C GLY A 42 -10.99 -15.20 22.60
N GLN A 43 -11.87 -16.16 22.35
CA GLN A 43 -12.12 -16.70 21.00
C GLN A 43 -12.97 -15.74 20.17
N TYR A 44 -13.95 -15.06 20.78
CA TYR A 44 -14.66 -13.96 20.13
C TYR A 44 -13.74 -12.80 19.79
N ALA A 45 -12.75 -12.50 20.63
CA ALA A 45 -11.73 -11.50 20.32
C ALA A 45 -10.88 -11.92 19.11
N VAL A 46 -10.49 -13.20 19.01
CA VAL A 46 -9.79 -13.74 17.83
C VAL A 46 -10.66 -13.63 16.57
N ILE A 47 -11.96 -13.96 16.66
CA ILE A 47 -12.89 -13.82 15.52
C ILE A 47 -12.99 -12.35 15.09
N HIS A 48 -13.22 -11.44 16.03
CA HIS A 48 -13.31 -10.00 15.75
C HIS A 48 -12.05 -9.48 15.09
N ALA A 49 -10.87 -9.84 15.63
CA ALA A 49 -9.58 -9.46 15.07
C ALA A 49 -9.40 -9.98 13.64
N CYS A 50 -9.75 -11.24 13.36
CA CYS A 50 -9.66 -11.81 12.02
C CYS A 50 -10.62 -11.14 11.03
N LEU A 51 -11.85 -10.85 11.45
CA LEU A 51 -12.85 -10.16 10.64
C LEU A 51 -12.43 -8.72 10.33
N ALA A 52 -11.95 -7.99 11.33
CA ALA A 52 -11.40 -6.64 11.18
C ALA A 52 -10.18 -6.62 10.25
N LEU A 53 -9.26 -7.59 10.43
CA LEU A 53 -8.09 -7.74 9.58
C LEU A 53 -8.46 -8.06 8.13
N GLY A 54 -9.46 -8.92 7.92
CA GLY A 54 -10.01 -9.23 6.60
C GLY A 54 -10.61 -8.00 5.92
N LEU A 55 -11.46 -7.24 6.61
CA LEU A 55 -11.99 -5.98 6.09
C LEU A 55 -10.88 -4.96 5.78
N TYR A 56 -9.84 -4.89 6.61
CA TYR A 56 -8.70 -4.02 6.34
C TYR A 56 -7.92 -4.46 5.10
N ALA A 57 -7.55 -5.74 5.01
CA ALA A 57 -6.77 -6.32 3.92
C ALA A 57 -7.44 -6.10 2.56
N PHE A 58 -8.76 -6.27 2.50
CA PHE A 58 -9.56 -6.10 1.28
C PHE A 58 -10.08 -4.67 1.06
N ARG A 59 -9.44 -3.67 1.70
CA ARG A 59 -9.78 -2.23 1.53
C ARG A 59 -11.25 -1.91 1.82
N GLY A 60 -11.88 -2.65 2.72
CA GLY A 60 -13.26 -2.42 3.16
C GLY A 60 -13.48 -1.07 3.84
N TYR A 61 -12.40 -0.37 4.21
CA TYR A 61 -12.43 0.99 4.75
C TYR A 61 -11.86 2.05 3.78
N ASP A 62 -11.48 1.70 2.55
CA ASP A 62 -10.88 2.66 1.61
C ASP A 62 -11.94 3.67 1.10
N PRO A 63 -11.74 4.98 1.33
CA PRO A 63 -12.64 6.02 0.86
C PRO A 63 -12.99 5.95 -0.62
N ALA A 64 -12.03 5.58 -1.48
CA ALA A 64 -12.25 5.51 -2.92
C ALA A 64 -13.31 4.47 -3.27
N ARG A 65 -13.30 3.31 -2.58
CA ARG A 65 -14.31 2.27 -2.77
C ARG A 65 -15.63 2.60 -2.13
N LEU A 66 -15.61 3.24 -0.97
CA LEU A 66 -16.83 3.64 -0.26
C LEU A 66 -17.69 4.62 -1.07
N LYS A 67 -17.11 5.34 -2.04
CA LYS A 67 -17.87 6.17 -2.99
C LYS A 67 -18.75 5.33 -3.93
N ASN A 68 -18.28 4.16 -4.37
CA ASN A 68 -19.02 3.26 -5.25
C ASN A 68 -19.63 2.11 -4.46
N ARG A 69 -20.97 2.06 -4.38
CA ARG A 69 -21.70 1.03 -3.60
C ARG A 69 -21.31 -0.39 -3.99
N TYR A 70 -21.11 -0.64 -5.28
CA TYR A 70 -20.76 -1.96 -5.77
C TYR A 70 -19.37 -2.40 -5.27
N GLU A 71 -18.37 -1.54 -5.43
CA GLU A 71 -17.00 -1.81 -4.95
C GLU A 71 -16.93 -1.93 -3.43
N ALA A 72 -17.68 -1.09 -2.71
CA ALA A 72 -17.80 -1.16 -1.26
C ALA A 72 -18.37 -2.50 -0.80
N LEU A 73 -19.42 -3.00 -1.46
CA LEU A 73 -20.01 -4.30 -1.14
C LEU A 73 -19.06 -5.46 -1.45
N VAL A 74 -18.46 -5.48 -2.65
CA VAL A 74 -17.52 -6.53 -3.04
C VAL A 74 -16.34 -6.60 -2.07
N SER A 75 -15.75 -5.45 -1.72
CA SER A 75 -14.65 -5.38 -0.76
C SER A 75 -15.02 -5.88 0.63
N ALA A 76 -16.21 -5.53 1.13
CA ALA A 76 -16.68 -5.97 2.44
C ALA A 76 -16.95 -7.48 2.46
N LEU A 77 -17.61 -8.02 1.42
CA LEU A 77 -17.89 -9.46 1.33
C LEU A 77 -16.60 -10.27 1.26
N GLN A 78 -15.65 -9.88 0.40
CA GLN A 78 -14.35 -10.56 0.30
C GLN A 78 -13.58 -10.50 1.63
N GLY A 79 -13.55 -9.34 2.28
CA GLY A 79 -12.88 -9.16 3.56
C GLY A 79 -13.49 -9.99 4.69
N ILE A 80 -14.82 -10.00 4.81
CA ILE A 80 -15.53 -10.76 5.85
C ILE A 80 -15.39 -12.26 5.62
N LEU A 81 -15.50 -12.73 4.37
CA LEU A 81 -15.29 -14.14 4.04
C LEU A 81 -13.86 -14.58 4.36
N PHE A 82 -12.86 -13.79 3.96
CA PHE A 82 -11.47 -14.08 4.27
C PHE A 82 -11.20 -14.09 5.77
N GLY A 83 -11.66 -13.07 6.49
CA GLY A 83 -11.55 -13.00 7.96
C GLY A 83 -12.28 -14.15 8.65
N GLY A 84 -13.41 -14.59 8.12
CA GLY A 84 -14.16 -15.76 8.60
C GLY A 84 -13.36 -17.04 8.45
N ILE A 85 -12.81 -17.31 7.25
CA ILE A 85 -11.95 -18.48 6.99
C ILE A 85 -10.73 -18.47 7.90
N LEU A 86 -10.06 -17.32 8.03
CA LEU A 86 -8.93 -17.15 8.92
C LEU A 86 -9.29 -17.44 10.39
N SER A 87 -10.44 -16.93 10.84
CA SER A 87 -10.93 -17.15 12.20
C SER A 87 -11.20 -18.63 12.48
N VAL A 88 -11.84 -19.34 11.53
CA VAL A 88 -12.14 -20.76 11.65
C VAL A 88 -10.84 -21.56 11.70
N SER A 89 -9.89 -21.27 10.80
CA SER A 89 -8.58 -21.92 10.76
C SER A 89 -7.83 -21.80 12.10
N LEU A 90 -7.75 -20.59 12.67
CA LEU A 90 -7.09 -20.37 13.95
C LEU A 90 -7.83 -21.05 15.10
N LEU A 91 -9.17 -20.97 15.13
CA LEU A 91 -9.97 -21.55 16.21
C LEU A 91 -10.05 -23.08 16.17
N MET A 92 -9.83 -23.73 15.02
CA MET A 92 -9.73 -25.19 14.96
C MET A 92 -8.61 -25.75 15.85
N THR A 93 -7.59 -24.93 16.14
CA THR A 93 -6.43 -25.28 16.97
C THR A 93 -6.61 -24.93 18.46
N GLN A 94 -7.65 -24.17 18.83
CA GLN A 94 -7.89 -23.71 20.20
C GLN A 94 -8.92 -24.56 20.94
N PHE A 95 -8.65 -24.83 22.23
CA PHE A 95 -9.59 -25.48 23.16
C PHE A 95 -9.94 -24.52 24.31
N PRO A 96 -11.22 -24.40 24.71
CA PRO A 96 -12.41 -25.13 24.23
C PRO A 96 -12.95 -24.60 22.89
N ARG A 97 -13.55 -25.46 22.05
CA ARG A 97 -14.08 -25.03 20.74
C ARG A 97 -15.45 -24.35 20.90
N ILE A 98 -15.64 -23.22 20.22
CA ILE A 98 -16.96 -22.58 20.10
C ILE A 98 -17.90 -23.51 19.29
N PRO A 99 -19.06 -23.92 19.84
CA PRO A 99 -20.09 -24.62 19.08
C PRO A 99 -20.60 -23.82 17.88
N ARG A 100 -20.91 -24.50 16.77
CA ARG A 100 -21.42 -23.86 15.54
C ARG A 100 -22.63 -22.95 15.79
N ARG A 101 -23.53 -23.37 16.70
CA ARG A 101 -24.71 -22.60 17.11
C ARG A 101 -24.38 -21.24 17.75
N PHE A 102 -23.16 -21.04 18.25
CA PHE A 102 -22.71 -19.77 18.82
C PHE A 102 -21.88 -18.93 17.84
N PHE A 103 -21.14 -19.59 16.94
CA PHE A 103 -20.34 -18.92 15.91
C PHE A 103 -21.21 -18.34 14.78
N ILE A 104 -22.14 -19.13 14.24
CA ILE A 104 -22.91 -18.76 13.03
C ILE A 104 -23.72 -17.47 13.23
N PRO A 105 -24.48 -17.28 14.33
CA PRO A 105 -25.24 -16.04 14.52
C PRO A 105 -24.35 -14.80 14.63
N VAL A 106 -23.21 -14.90 15.30
CA VAL A 106 -22.24 -13.81 15.45
C VAL A 106 -21.60 -13.47 14.09
N PHE A 107 -21.24 -14.48 13.30
CA PHE A 107 -20.70 -14.27 11.96
C PHE A 107 -21.73 -13.63 11.02
N LEU A 108 -22.98 -14.12 11.02
CA LEU A 108 -24.06 -13.59 10.18
C LEU A 108 -24.46 -12.17 10.59
N SER A 109 -24.49 -11.85 11.89
CA SER A 109 -24.78 -10.49 12.35
C SER A 109 -23.69 -9.52 11.91
N TYR A 110 -22.42 -9.93 11.98
CA TYR A 110 -21.30 -9.12 11.49
C TYR A 110 -21.34 -8.94 9.97
N LEU A 111 -21.67 -10.00 9.22
CA LEU A 111 -21.87 -9.93 7.78
C LEU A 111 -22.97 -8.94 7.42
N ALA A 112 -24.13 -9.03 8.09
CA ALA A 112 -25.24 -8.11 7.90
C ALA A 112 -24.85 -6.67 8.26
N ALA A 113 -24.18 -6.46 9.39
CA ALA A 113 -23.70 -5.16 9.84
C ALA A 113 -22.71 -4.53 8.84
N GLY A 114 -21.77 -5.32 8.30
CA GLY A 114 -20.84 -4.89 7.28
C GLY A 114 -21.58 -4.45 6.00
N VAL A 115 -22.50 -5.27 5.49
CA VAL A 115 -23.27 -4.97 4.28
C VAL A 115 -24.16 -3.73 4.47
N ILE A 116 -24.98 -3.70 5.53
CA ILE A 116 -25.87 -2.58 5.85
C ILE A 116 -25.04 -1.31 6.10
N GLY A 117 -23.95 -1.44 6.84
CA GLY A 117 -22.98 -0.37 7.08
C GLY A 117 -22.53 0.25 5.77
N ARG A 118 -22.10 -0.54 4.78
CA ARG A 118 -21.68 -0.02 3.46
C ARG A 118 -22.83 0.63 2.68
N MET A 119 -24.04 0.07 2.73
CA MET A 119 -25.22 0.66 2.06
C MET A 119 -25.60 2.02 2.65
N VAL A 120 -25.66 2.12 3.98
CA VAL A 120 -26.03 3.34 4.71
C VAL A 120 -24.92 4.39 4.62
N TRP A 121 -23.67 3.99 4.80
CA TRP A 121 -22.51 4.88 4.83
C TRP A 121 -22.26 5.54 3.47
N SER A 122 -22.48 4.81 2.36
CA SER A 122 -22.37 5.37 1.00
C SER A 122 -23.27 6.59 0.78
N ARG A 123 -24.42 6.68 1.47
CA ARG A 123 -25.35 7.82 1.38
C ARG A 123 -24.87 9.05 2.16
N TRP A 124 -24.10 8.85 3.23
CA TRP A 124 -23.60 9.91 4.09
C TRP A 124 -22.26 10.49 3.61
N PHE A 125 -21.46 9.69 2.91
CA PHE A 125 -20.15 10.08 2.38
C PHE A 125 -20.20 11.11 1.24
N VAL A 126 -21.29 11.14 0.47
CA VAL A 126 -21.47 12.06 -0.68
C VAL A 126 -21.76 13.50 -0.23
N LYS A 127 -22.11 13.74 1.05
CA LYS A 127 -22.43 15.09 1.52
C LYS A 127 -21.20 15.93 1.87
N GLY A 128 -20.78 16.72 0.87
CA GLY A 128 -20.06 17.99 0.98
C GLY A 128 -18.56 17.87 1.07
N GLU A 129 -17.82 18.09 -0.02
CA GLU A 129 -16.36 18.26 0.01
C GLU A 129 -15.99 19.47 0.88
N ARG A 130 -14.98 19.33 1.74
CA ARG A 130 -14.50 20.47 2.53
C ARG A 130 -13.73 21.38 1.59
N THR A 131 -13.95 22.69 1.69
CA THR A 131 -13.09 23.69 1.07
C THR A 131 -12.03 24.13 2.08
N THR A 132 -10.79 24.20 1.62
CA THR A 132 -9.66 24.73 2.38
C THR A 132 -9.09 25.88 1.56
N ALA A 133 -8.94 27.05 2.17
CA ALA A 133 -8.30 28.18 1.50
C ALA A 133 -6.78 27.96 1.53
N VAL A 134 -6.14 27.97 0.36
CA VAL A 134 -4.73 27.66 0.21
C VAL A 134 -3.99 28.82 -0.43
N TRP A 135 -2.95 29.28 0.25
CA TRP A 135 -1.97 30.21 -0.28
C TRP A 135 -0.68 29.48 -0.57
N VAL A 136 -0.04 29.78 -1.68
CA VAL A 136 1.18 29.09 -2.12
C VAL A 136 2.29 30.11 -2.31
N VAL A 137 3.41 29.89 -1.63
CA VAL A 137 4.66 30.60 -1.91
C VAL A 137 5.41 29.80 -2.95
N GLY A 138 5.32 30.22 -4.21
CA GLY A 138 5.98 29.56 -5.33
C GLY A 138 5.31 29.88 -6.67
N SER A 139 5.63 29.08 -7.69
CA SER A 139 5.16 29.25 -9.06
C SER A 139 3.84 28.53 -9.35
N GLU A 140 3.05 29.06 -10.28
CA GLU A 140 1.80 28.45 -10.78
C GLU A 140 1.99 27.06 -11.41
N LYS A 141 3.22 26.68 -11.77
CA LYS A 141 3.54 25.33 -12.27
C LYS A 141 3.04 24.21 -11.36
N TRP A 142 2.91 24.48 -10.05
CA TRP A 142 2.45 23.51 -9.06
C TRP A 142 0.94 23.28 -9.05
N LYS A 143 0.16 24.05 -9.81
CA LYS A 143 -1.31 23.96 -9.81
C LYS A 143 -1.84 22.55 -10.09
N PRO A 144 -1.37 21.80 -11.12
CA PRO A 144 -1.86 20.44 -11.36
C PRO A 144 -1.57 19.49 -10.20
N LEU A 145 -0.38 19.61 -9.60
CA LEU A 145 0.00 18.79 -8.44
C LEU A 145 -0.84 19.15 -7.21
N LEU A 146 -1.13 20.43 -6.98
CA LEU A 146 -1.94 20.89 -5.86
C LEU A 146 -3.41 20.44 -6.00
N GLU A 147 -3.94 20.39 -7.21
CA GLU A 147 -5.25 19.80 -7.51
C GLU A 147 -5.26 18.29 -7.20
N GLU A 148 -4.20 17.57 -7.57
CA GLU A 148 -4.03 16.16 -7.22
C GLU A 148 -3.93 15.95 -5.70
N ILE A 149 -3.17 16.80 -5.00
CA ILE A 149 -3.04 16.80 -3.53
C ILE A 149 -4.40 17.04 -2.88
N ALA A 150 -5.16 18.03 -3.35
CA ALA A 150 -6.49 18.34 -2.84
C ALA A 150 -7.42 17.13 -2.98
N ALA A 151 -7.42 16.48 -4.15
CA ALA A 151 -8.15 15.25 -4.40
C ALA A 151 -7.70 14.10 -3.47
N GLY A 152 -6.39 13.95 -3.25
CA GLY A 152 -5.82 12.97 -2.32
C GLY A 152 -6.27 13.18 -0.87
N LEU A 153 -6.43 14.44 -0.45
CA LEU A 153 -6.94 14.85 0.86
C LEU A 153 -8.49 14.92 0.92
N GLY A 154 -9.18 14.62 -0.18
CA GLY A 154 -10.64 14.72 -0.31
C GLY A 154 -11.21 16.08 0.10
N THR A 155 -10.51 17.13 -0.29
CA THR A 155 -10.87 18.53 -0.10
C THR A 155 -10.73 19.27 -1.45
N ARG A 156 -11.32 20.45 -1.56
CA ARG A 156 -11.00 21.39 -2.63
C ARG A 156 -10.17 22.53 -2.08
N PHE A 157 -9.19 22.97 -2.85
CA PHE A 157 -8.41 24.16 -2.53
C PHE A 157 -9.08 25.37 -3.16
N GLU A 158 -9.90 26.06 -2.37
CA GLU A 158 -10.71 27.19 -2.82
C GLU A 158 -10.75 28.28 -1.73
N PRO A 159 -10.23 29.50 -2.01
CA PRO A 159 -9.41 29.85 -3.18
C PRO A 159 -8.01 29.20 -3.12
N LEU A 160 -7.39 29.04 -4.28
CA LEU A 160 -5.97 28.72 -4.44
C LEU A 160 -5.24 29.95 -4.97
N VAL A 161 -4.35 30.54 -4.17
CA VAL A 161 -3.71 31.84 -4.50
C VAL A 161 -2.20 31.74 -4.38
N PHE A 162 -1.47 32.18 -5.41
CA PHE A 162 -0.02 32.27 -5.39
C PHE A 162 0.40 33.66 -4.91
N ILE A 163 1.30 33.71 -3.92
CA ILE A 163 1.76 34.96 -3.30
C ILE A 163 3.26 34.92 -3.02
N PRO A 164 3.96 36.07 -3.08
CA PRO A 164 5.31 36.19 -2.54
C PRO A 164 5.32 35.95 -1.02
N LEU A 165 6.44 35.43 -0.49
CA LEU A 165 6.59 35.19 0.96
C LEU A 165 6.40 36.46 1.80
N ALA A 166 6.84 37.61 1.28
CA ALA A 166 6.73 38.90 1.96
C ALA A 166 5.26 39.30 2.23
N GLU A 167 4.35 38.93 1.32
CA GLU A 167 2.92 39.26 1.44
C GLU A 167 2.12 38.24 2.28
N ALA A 168 2.73 37.12 2.65
CA ALA A 168 2.04 36.04 3.36
C ALA A 168 1.54 36.49 4.74
N ALA A 169 2.36 37.24 5.48
CA ALA A 169 1.96 37.77 6.79
C ALA A 169 0.81 38.79 6.68
N ASP A 170 0.71 39.54 5.59
CA ASP A 170 -0.30 40.59 5.45
C ASP A 170 -1.62 40.05 4.91
N ARG A 171 -1.57 39.11 3.96
CA ARG A 171 -2.76 38.55 3.32
C ARG A 171 -3.45 37.46 4.14
N LEU A 172 -2.74 36.74 4.99
CA LEU A 172 -3.32 35.67 5.80
C LEU A 172 -3.77 36.21 7.17
N SER A 173 -5.07 36.48 7.28
CA SER A 173 -5.74 36.78 8.55
C SER A 173 -5.88 35.53 9.43
N GLU A 174 -6.11 35.73 10.73
CA GLU A 174 -6.36 34.64 11.69
C GLU A 174 -7.43 33.67 11.19
N GLY A 175 -7.23 32.39 11.46
CA GLY A 175 -8.17 31.35 11.05
C GLY A 175 -7.76 29.97 11.56
N PRO A 176 -8.69 29.01 11.58
CA PRO A 176 -8.38 27.68 12.07
C PRO A 176 -7.43 26.96 11.10
N CYS A 177 -6.35 26.39 11.64
CA CYS A 177 -5.40 25.51 10.95
C CYS A 177 -6.11 24.34 10.25
N ARG A 178 -7.17 23.79 10.86
CA ARG A 178 -7.95 22.64 10.35
C ARG A 178 -9.44 22.82 10.62
N GLY A 179 -10.28 22.37 9.69
CA GLY A 179 -11.74 22.38 9.87
C GLY A 179 -12.48 22.91 8.64
N LYS A 180 -13.75 23.29 8.83
CA LYS A 180 -14.52 24.04 7.83
C LYS A 180 -13.90 25.44 7.74
N ASN A 181 -13.51 25.89 6.55
CA ASN A 181 -12.79 27.16 6.31
C ASN A 181 -11.35 27.18 6.85
N GLY A 182 -10.65 26.04 6.82
CA GLY A 182 -9.24 25.98 7.21
C GLY A 182 -8.36 26.85 6.29
N LYS A 183 -7.32 27.47 6.86
CA LYS A 183 -6.32 28.27 6.12
C LYS A 183 -4.97 27.56 6.12
N LEU A 184 -4.42 27.34 4.94
CA LEU A 184 -3.14 26.64 4.73
C LEU A 184 -2.21 27.49 3.86
N LEU A 185 -1.00 27.74 4.36
CA LEU A 185 0.11 28.23 3.55
C LEU A 185 0.97 27.04 3.11
N VAL A 186 1.20 26.89 1.82
CA VAL A 186 2.10 25.89 1.24
C VAL A 186 3.35 26.59 0.74
N VAL A 187 4.51 26.21 1.28
CA VAL A 187 5.80 26.69 0.80
C VAL A 187 6.30 25.71 -0.27
N ALA A 188 6.26 26.15 -1.52
CA ALA A 188 6.60 25.36 -2.71
C ALA A 188 7.90 25.82 -3.39
N ASP A 189 8.54 26.87 -2.87
CA ASP A 189 9.80 27.41 -3.34
C ASP A 189 10.90 27.22 -2.29
N PRO A 190 11.99 26.48 -2.61
CA PRO A 190 13.11 26.29 -1.69
C PRO A 190 13.96 27.54 -1.46
N GLU A 191 14.03 28.47 -2.41
CA GLU A 191 14.79 29.72 -2.21
C GLU A 191 14.11 30.63 -1.19
N ALA A 192 12.78 30.62 -1.16
CA ALA A 192 12.00 31.30 -0.14
C ALA A 192 12.35 30.82 1.29
N MET A 193 12.80 29.57 1.46
CA MET A 193 13.21 29.03 2.76
C MET A 193 14.57 29.56 3.23
N LYS A 194 15.45 29.98 2.31
CA LYS A 194 16.78 30.52 2.62
C LYS A 194 16.75 32.01 3.00
N GLY A 195 15.67 32.71 2.69
CA GLY A 195 15.54 34.14 2.95
C GLY A 195 15.50 34.50 4.45
N ALA A 196 16.18 35.57 4.84
CA ALA A 196 16.29 36.03 6.23
C ALA A 196 14.94 36.32 6.93
N GLY A 197 13.86 36.50 6.16
CA GLY A 197 12.50 36.72 6.68
C GLY A 197 11.67 35.46 6.91
N PHE A 198 12.11 34.29 6.46
CA PHE A 198 11.28 33.07 6.45
C PHE A 198 10.82 32.65 7.84
N HIS A 199 11.76 32.48 8.78
CA HIS A 199 11.45 32.06 10.15
C HIS A 199 10.55 33.07 10.88
N LYS A 200 10.74 34.37 10.64
CA LYS A 200 9.92 35.43 11.22
C LYS A 200 8.47 35.33 10.73
N THR A 201 8.27 35.18 9.42
CA THR A 201 6.94 35.02 8.82
C THR A 201 6.24 33.76 9.32
N LEU A 202 6.95 32.63 9.44
CA LEU A 202 6.38 31.39 9.98
C LEU A 202 5.91 31.56 11.43
N ALA A 203 6.71 32.21 12.28
CA ALA A 203 6.35 32.46 13.67
C ALA A 203 5.09 33.33 13.78
N GLN A 204 4.97 34.37 12.95
CA GLN A 204 3.79 35.24 12.89
C GLN A 204 2.53 34.47 12.47
N LEU A 205 2.63 33.61 11.46
CA LEU A 205 1.50 32.82 10.97
C LEU A 205 1.08 31.75 11.97
N SER A 206 2.04 31.10 12.64
CA SER A 206 1.76 30.15 13.71
C SER A 206 1.03 30.83 14.88
N ALA A 207 1.40 32.06 15.25
CA ALA A 207 0.71 32.82 16.29
C ALA A 207 -0.74 33.14 15.93
N ARG A 208 -1.05 33.24 14.62
CA ARG A 208 -2.40 33.47 14.07
C ARG A 208 -3.18 32.18 13.80
N ASN A 209 -2.67 31.03 14.28
CA ASN A 209 -3.25 29.70 14.10
C ASN A 209 -3.35 29.25 12.63
N VAL A 210 -2.55 29.84 11.74
CA VAL A 210 -2.48 29.46 10.33
C VAL A 210 -1.54 28.25 10.17
N CYS A 211 -2.01 27.21 9.48
CA CYS A 211 -1.20 26.04 9.16
C CYS A 211 -0.17 26.41 8.09
N VAL A 212 1.10 26.07 8.32
CA VAL A 212 2.14 26.13 7.28
C VAL A 212 2.66 24.72 6.99
N ASP A 213 2.72 24.35 5.72
CA ASP A 213 3.23 23.05 5.28
C ASP A 213 4.21 23.24 4.11
N LEU A 214 5.20 22.37 4.04
CA LEU A 214 6.11 22.32 2.90
C LEU A 214 5.49 21.46 1.80
N LEU A 215 5.63 21.86 0.54
CA LEU A 215 5.12 21.08 -0.60
C LEU A 215 5.58 19.60 -0.56
N PRO A 216 6.86 19.26 -0.30
CA PRO A 216 7.31 17.87 -0.10
C PRO A 216 6.47 17.09 0.91
N ASN A 217 6.30 17.66 2.11
CA ASN A 217 5.58 17.02 3.21
C ASN A 217 4.09 16.85 2.91
N LEU A 218 3.49 17.85 2.26
CA LEU A 218 2.09 17.82 1.87
C LEU A 218 1.84 16.79 0.77
N ALA A 219 2.67 16.77 -0.27
CA ALA A 219 2.58 15.83 -1.38
C ALA A 219 2.71 14.38 -0.91
N GLU A 220 3.74 14.08 -0.13
CA GLU A 220 3.95 12.73 0.44
C GLU A 220 2.76 12.26 1.27
N ARG A 221 2.21 13.15 2.09
CA ARG A 221 1.14 12.84 3.03
C ARG A 221 -0.21 12.64 2.33
N ALA A 222 -0.47 13.43 1.29
CA ALA A 222 -1.70 13.35 0.51
C ALA A 222 -1.69 12.18 -0.47
N LEU A 223 -0.58 12.01 -1.20
CA LEU A 223 -0.50 11.10 -2.34
C LEU A 223 0.09 9.74 -1.97
N GLY A 224 0.88 9.67 -0.90
CA GLY A 224 1.64 8.47 -0.53
C GLY A 224 2.73 8.14 -1.55
N ARG A 225 3.27 9.15 -2.25
CA ARG A 225 4.38 9.03 -3.22
C ARG A 225 5.22 10.30 -3.13
N ILE A 226 6.46 10.24 -3.61
CA ILE A 226 7.33 11.42 -3.75
C ILE A 226 7.32 11.82 -5.23
N PRO A 227 6.58 12.87 -5.64
CA PRO A 227 6.59 13.31 -7.03
C PRO A 227 8.00 13.69 -7.47
N LEU A 228 8.46 13.23 -8.64
CA LEU A 228 9.84 13.49 -9.10
C LEU A 228 10.11 14.99 -9.26
N GLU A 229 9.15 15.74 -9.80
CA GLU A 229 9.28 17.21 -9.94
C GLU A 229 9.50 17.91 -8.59
N VAL A 230 8.85 17.42 -7.53
CA VAL A 230 9.05 17.91 -6.15
C VAL A 230 10.41 17.47 -5.62
N ALA A 231 10.82 16.23 -5.89
CA ALA A 231 12.14 15.74 -5.50
C ALA A 231 13.27 16.56 -6.13
N GLU A 232 13.15 16.88 -7.41
CA GLU A 232 14.12 17.70 -8.14
C GLU A 232 14.14 19.14 -7.66
N THR A 233 12.97 19.75 -7.42
CA THR A 233 12.92 21.13 -6.90
C THR A 233 13.50 21.20 -5.48
N PHE A 234 13.22 20.21 -4.64
CA PHE A 234 13.73 20.12 -3.27
C PHE A 234 14.93 19.16 -3.17
N ARG A 235 15.83 19.17 -4.17
CA ARG A 235 16.93 18.21 -4.30
C ARG A 235 17.76 18.06 -3.03
N SER A 236 18.24 19.17 -2.47
CA SER A 236 19.07 19.15 -1.25
C SER A 236 18.35 18.53 -0.05
N HIS A 237 17.03 18.70 0.06
CA HIS A 237 16.26 18.05 1.13
C HIS A 237 16.24 16.54 0.96
N TYR A 238 15.96 16.05 -0.26
CA TYR A 238 15.83 14.62 -0.50
C TYR A 238 17.17 13.89 -0.56
N GLU A 239 18.23 14.49 -1.13
CA GLU A 239 19.56 13.87 -1.17
C GLU A 239 20.10 13.63 0.25
N VAL A 240 19.94 14.58 1.17
CA VAL A 240 20.32 14.38 2.58
C VAL A 240 19.51 13.23 3.19
N VAL A 241 18.18 13.24 3.02
CA VAL A 241 17.29 12.21 3.57
C VAL A 241 17.62 10.81 3.04
N PHE A 242 17.94 10.68 1.75
CA PHE A 242 18.22 9.37 1.15
C PHE A 242 19.62 8.84 1.48
N ASN A 243 20.61 9.72 1.69
CA ASN A 243 21.96 9.33 2.08
C ASN A 243 22.06 8.84 3.54
N ASP A 244 21.14 9.28 4.41
CA ASP A 244 21.11 8.90 5.83
C ASP A 244 20.27 7.62 6.11
N LEU A 245 19.90 6.86 5.07
CA LEU A 245 19.05 5.69 5.24
C LEU A 245 19.81 4.50 5.82
N VAL A 246 19.23 3.93 6.89
CA VAL A 246 19.77 2.73 7.54
C VAL A 246 18.80 1.56 7.35
N LEU A 247 19.33 0.39 7.02
CA LEU A 247 18.57 -0.86 6.96
C LEU A 247 18.00 -1.21 8.33
N ASP A 248 16.72 -1.62 8.36
CA ASP A 248 16.04 -2.00 9.60
C ASP A 248 16.35 -3.48 9.93
N PRO A 249 17.07 -3.79 11.02
CA PRO A 249 17.35 -5.18 11.41
C PRO A 249 16.09 -5.97 11.77
N VAL A 250 15.03 -5.30 12.25
CA VAL A 250 13.77 -5.94 12.61
C VAL A 250 13.08 -6.49 11.36
N GLN A 251 13.16 -5.76 10.25
CA GLN A 251 12.66 -6.24 8.96
C GLN A 251 13.32 -7.56 8.58
N ARG A 252 14.64 -7.68 8.77
CA ARG A 252 15.38 -8.91 8.45
C ARG A 252 14.93 -10.11 9.29
N ILE A 253 14.65 -9.91 10.58
CA ILE A 253 14.16 -10.99 11.46
C ILE A 253 12.81 -11.50 10.95
N LEU A 254 11.90 -10.59 10.59
CA LEU A 254 10.59 -10.94 10.07
C LEU A 254 10.65 -11.62 8.70
N ASP A 255 11.50 -11.12 7.80
CA ASP A 255 11.75 -11.75 6.50
C ASP A 255 12.16 -13.20 6.66
N VAL A 256 13.10 -13.48 7.56
CA VAL A 256 13.57 -14.84 7.83
C VAL A 256 12.46 -15.69 8.45
N ALA A 257 11.80 -15.20 9.49
CA ALA A 257 10.77 -15.95 10.20
C ALA A 257 9.59 -16.32 9.29
N ILE A 258 9.05 -15.33 8.57
CA ILE A 258 7.89 -15.51 7.68
C ILE A 258 8.29 -16.37 6.48
N SER A 259 9.45 -16.12 5.85
CA SER A 259 9.87 -16.91 4.68
C SER A 259 10.19 -18.35 5.03
N LEU A 260 10.81 -18.61 6.19
CA LEU A 260 11.07 -19.97 6.66
C LEU A 260 9.76 -20.72 6.92
N CYS A 261 8.82 -20.12 7.65
CA CYS A 261 7.51 -20.71 7.89
C CYS A 261 6.77 -20.97 6.57
N ALA A 262 6.76 -20.00 5.65
CA ALA A 262 6.11 -20.14 4.36
C ALA A 262 6.76 -21.25 3.51
N LEU A 263 8.09 -21.34 3.47
CA LEU A 263 8.80 -22.39 2.75
C LEU A 263 8.46 -23.78 3.31
N VAL A 264 8.43 -23.95 4.63
CA VAL A 264 8.08 -25.24 5.25
C VAL A 264 6.64 -25.62 4.89
N LEU A 265 5.68 -24.72 5.14
CA LEU A 265 4.25 -24.98 4.92
C LEU A 265 3.89 -25.17 3.45
N LEU A 266 4.52 -24.41 2.54
CA LEU A 266 4.23 -24.45 1.11
C LEU A 266 5.13 -25.43 0.35
N SER A 267 6.13 -26.05 0.99
CA SER A 267 7.03 -27.02 0.33
C SER A 267 6.30 -28.16 -0.38
N PRO A 268 5.21 -28.78 0.15
CA PRO A 268 4.51 -29.84 -0.56
C PRO A 268 3.85 -29.32 -1.85
N LEU A 269 3.24 -28.12 -1.78
CA LEU A 269 2.66 -27.45 -2.93
C LEU A 269 3.73 -27.09 -3.97
N MET A 270 4.87 -26.56 -3.54
CA MET A 270 6.00 -26.23 -4.42
C MET A 270 6.55 -27.48 -5.12
N GLY A 271 6.62 -28.62 -4.43
CA GLY A 271 6.98 -29.92 -5.02
C GLY A 271 5.99 -30.37 -6.10
N ALA A 272 4.68 -30.27 -5.81
CA ALA A 272 3.63 -30.59 -6.79
C ALA A 272 3.67 -29.66 -8.02
N VAL A 273 3.88 -28.35 -7.82
CA VAL A 273 4.06 -27.38 -8.91
C VAL A 273 5.30 -27.71 -9.75
N ALA A 274 6.42 -28.04 -9.11
CA ALA A 274 7.65 -28.41 -9.81
C ALA A 274 7.45 -29.66 -10.68
N LEU A 275 6.74 -30.67 -10.16
CA LEU A 275 6.38 -31.87 -10.93
C LEU A 275 5.47 -31.53 -12.12
N ALA A 276 4.42 -30.72 -11.90
CA ALA A 276 3.51 -30.31 -12.96
C ALA A 276 4.23 -29.58 -14.10
N ILE A 277 5.20 -28.70 -13.80
CA ILE A 277 6.01 -28.00 -14.82
C ILE A 277 6.85 -28.98 -15.65
N ARG A 278 7.45 -29.99 -15.00
CA ARG A 278 8.28 -31.01 -15.68
C ARG A 278 7.47 -31.94 -16.56
N LEU A 279 6.20 -32.18 -16.20
CA LEU A 279 5.27 -32.96 -17.01
C LEU A 279 4.71 -32.15 -18.19
N ASP A 280 4.56 -30.84 -18.05
CA ASP A 280 4.00 -29.95 -19.09
C ASP A 280 5.05 -29.53 -20.14
N SER A 281 6.34 -29.48 -19.79
CA SER A 281 7.41 -29.03 -20.72
C SER A 281 8.79 -29.61 -20.40
N LYS A 282 9.62 -29.83 -21.44
CA LYS A 282 11.00 -30.33 -21.29
C LYS A 282 11.88 -29.38 -20.46
N GLY A 283 12.74 -29.91 -19.61
CA GLY A 283 13.74 -29.18 -18.80
C GLY A 283 13.35 -28.97 -17.32
N GLY A 284 14.12 -28.14 -16.60
CA GLY A 284 13.98 -27.92 -15.16
C GLY A 284 12.77 -27.07 -14.74
N ALA A 285 12.29 -27.24 -13.50
CA ALA A 285 11.13 -26.52 -12.98
C ALA A 285 11.40 -25.05 -12.65
N PHE A 286 12.66 -24.65 -12.49
CA PHE A 286 13.04 -23.30 -12.09
C PHE A 286 13.52 -22.47 -13.28
N PHE A 287 13.22 -21.18 -13.24
CA PHE A 287 13.77 -20.14 -14.09
C PHE A 287 14.57 -19.19 -13.20
N VAL A 288 15.80 -18.87 -13.61
CA VAL A 288 16.72 -18.01 -12.86
C VAL A 288 17.10 -16.84 -13.75
N GLN A 289 17.04 -15.63 -13.20
CA GLN A 289 17.37 -14.41 -13.95
C GLN A 289 18.12 -13.41 -13.08
N ASP A 290 19.10 -12.74 -13.69
CA ASP A 290 19.86 -11.68 -13.03
C ASP A 290 19.00 -10.43 -12.81
N ARG A 291 19.11 -9.88 -11.61
CA ARG A 291 18.40 -8.71 -11.13
C ARG A 291 19.31 -7.84 -10.29
N VAL A 292 19.03 -6.54 -10.28
CA VAL A 292 19.72 -5.58 -9.42
C VAL A 292 19.04 -5.55 -8.06
N GLY A 293 19.83 -5.69 -6.99
CA GLY A 293 19.38 -5.67 -5.61
C GLY A 293 19.90 -4.45 -4.83
N LEU A 294 20.00 -4.63 -3.51
CA LEU A 294 20.56 -3.65 -2.58
C LEU A 294 21.98 -3.27 -3.01
N ASP A 295 22.32 -1.98 -2.90
CA ASP A 295 23.64 -1.42 -3.22
C ASP A 295 24.14 -1.84 -4.61
N TRP A 296 23.22 -1.89 -5.59
CA TRP A 296 23.51 -2.24 -6.98
C TRP A 296 23.99 -3.67 -7.20
N THR A 297 23.93 -4.51 -6.17
CA THR A 297 24.46 -5.87 -6.26
C THR A 297 23.59 -6.73 -7.16
N ILE A 298 24.20 -7.34 -8.17
CA ILE A 298 23.50 -8.28 -9.05
C ILE A 298 23.29 -9.60 -8.30
N TYR A 299 22.07 -10.14 -8.35
CA TYR A 299 21.75 -11.44 -7.79
C TYR A 299 20.85 -12.26 -8.73
N ARG A 300 20.97 -13.58 -8.59
CA ARG A 300 20.15 -14.56 -9.30
C ARG A 300 18.82 -14.75 -8.58
N MET A 301 17.75 -14.20 -9.17
CA MET A 301 16.37 -14.33 -8.67
C MET A 301 15.73 -15.64 -9.17
N HIS A 302 15.07 -16.36 -8.27
CA HIS A 302 14.45 -17.66 -8.55
C HIS A 302 12.95 -17.53 -8.78
N LYS A 303 12.45 -18.17 -9.84
CA LYS A 303 11.03 -18.34 -10.13
C LYS A 303 10.73 -19.75 -10.60
N PHE A 304 9.47 -20.15 -10.57
CA PHE A 304 9.06 -21.31 -11.35
C PHE A 304 9.03 -20.95 -12.83
N ARG A 305 9.43 -21.90 -13.66
CA ARG A 305 9.41 -21.74 -15.11
C ARG A 305 7.97 -21.79 -15.60
N THR A 306 7.54 -20.72 -16.27
CA THR A 306 6.19 -20.59 -16.84
C THR A 306 6.19 -20.64 -18.37
N MET A 307 7.36 -20.65 -19.00
CA MET A 307 7.54 -20.60 -20.45
C MET A 307 8.38 -21.76 -20.96
N THR A 308 8.19 -22.16 -22.22
CA THR A 308 9.06 -23.12 -22.90
C THR A 308 10.48 -22.56 -23.01
N VAL A 309 11.50 -23.43 -23.06
CA VAL A 309 12.91 -23.02 -23.23
C VAL A 309 13.07 -22.42 -24.64
N ARG A 310 13.83 -21.33 -24.80
CA ARG A 310 14.16 -20.81 -26.13
C ARG A 310 15.08 -21.82 -26.83
N GLU A 311 14.89 -22.03 -28.13
CA GLU A 311 15.90 -22.70 -28.95
C GLU A 311 17.17 -21.84 -28.97
N GLU A 312 18.34 -22.47 -28.99
CA GLU A 312 19.64 -21.78 -28.97
C GLU A 312 19.73 -20.75 -30.11
N GLY A 313 20.14 -19.51 -29.79
CA GLY A 313 20.39 -18.46 -30.78
C GLY A 313 19.46 -17.23 -30.77
N ASN A 314 18.47 -17.17 -29.88
CA ASN A 314 17.57 -16.01 -29.76
C ASN A 314 17.57 -15.51 -28.31
N GLU A 315 18.48 -14.62 -27.91
CA GLU A 315 18.68 -14.21 -26.49
C GLU A 315 18.24 -12.77 -26.16
N THR A 316 17.60 -12.06 -27.09
CA THR A 316 17.19 -10.67 -26.83
C THR A 316 16.14 -10.58 -25.71
N PRO A 317 16.36 -9.74 -24.68
CA PRO A 317 15.38 -9.48 -23.64
C PRO A 317 14.13 -8.83 -24.27
N ALA A 318 12.99 -9.51 -24.16
CA ALA A 318 11.72 -9.01 -24.65
C ALA A 318 10.76 -8.74 -23.48
N PHE A 319 9.85 -7.77 -23.65
CA PHE A 319 8.74 -7.59 -22.73
C PHE A 319 7.82 -8.83 -22.76
N ALA A 320 7.25 -9.18 -21.61
CA ALA A 320 6.47 -10.42 -21.41
C ALA A 320 5.33 -10.61 -22.42
N ASP A 321 4.80 -9.52 -22.96
CA ASP A 321 3.67 -9.44 -23.88
C ASP A 321 4.00 -10.00 -25.28
N ARG A 322 5.27 -9.93 -25.69
CA ARG A 322 5.72 -10.42 -27.01
C ARG A 322 5.98 -11.92 -27.05
N GLU A 323 5.88 -12.58 -25.89
CA GLU A 323 6.25 -13.99 -25.73
C GLU A 323 5.09 -14.87 -25.25
N GLU A 324 3.86 -14.39 -25.40
CA GLU A 324 2.66 -15.10 -24.91
C GLU A 324 2.53 -16.52 -25.50
N HIS A 325 2.97 -16.70 -26.75
CA HIS A 325 3.03 -18.00 -27.45
C HIS A 325 3.90 -19.05 -26.75
N ARG A 326 4.86 -18.63 -25.91
CA ARG A 326 5.76 -19.53 -25.16
C ARG A 326 5.21 -19.93 -23.80
N ILE A 327 4.12 -19.33 -23.33
CA ILE A 327 3.55 -19.65 -22.03
C ILE A 327 2.93 -21.05 -22.07
N THR A 328 3.39 -21.92 -21.17
CA THR A 328 2.91 -23.31 -21.03
C THR A 328 1.51 -23.35 -20.40
N LYS A 329 0.82 -24.49 -20.46
CA LYS A 329 -0.55 -24.61 -19.90
C LYS A 329 -0.52 -24.43 -18.37
N VAL A 330 0.41 -25.11 -17.71
CA VAL A 330 0.69 -24.94 -16.28
C VAL A 330 1.20 -23.53 -16.01
N GLY A 331 2.10 -23.02 -16.84
CA GLY A 331 2.64 -21.66 -16.71
C GLY A 331 1.57 -20.56 -16.69
N ARG A 332 0.51 -20.70 -17.51
CA ARG A 332 -0.64 -19.78 -17.51
C ARG A 332 -1.36 -19.76 -16.17
N VAL A 333 -1.57 -20.93 -15.56
CA VAL A 333 -2.19 -21.03 -14.22
C VAL A 333 -1.28 -20.42 -13.16
N LEU A 334 0.03 -20.71 -13.22
CA LEU A 334 1.00 -20.20 -12.25
C LEU A 334 1.08 -18.67 -12.28
N ARG A 335 1.16 -18.04 -13.46
CA ARG A 335 1.16 -16.57 -13.59
C ARG A 335 -0.13 -15.94 -13.08
N LYS A 336 -1.27 -16.54 -13.43
CA LYS A 336 -2.59 -16.09 -12.99
C LYS A 336 -2.76 -16.14 -11.47
N THR A 337 -2.10 -17.09 -10.81
CA THR A 337 -2.16 -17.30 -9.35
C THR A 337 -0.95 -16.73 -8.62
N ARG A 338 0.05 -16.19 -9.33
CA ARG A 338 1.37 -15.76 -8.83
C ARG A 338 2.14 -16.85 -8.09
N LEU A 339 1.77 -18.12 -8.27
CA LEU A 339 2.49 -19.25 -7.67
C LEU A 339 3.89 -19.37 -8.26
N ASP A 340 4.15 -18.79 -9.43
CA ASP A 340 5.48 -18.75 -10.04
C ASP A 340 6.51 -17.94 -9.24
N GLU A 341 6.05 -17.05 -8.36
CA GLU A 341 6.92 -16.21 -7.52
C GLU A 341 7.30 -16.87 -6.18
N LEU A 342 6.72 -18.04 -5.82
CA LEU A 342 7.02 -18.74 -4.56
C LEU A 342 8.52 -19.04 -4.33
N PRO A 343 9.32 -19.42 -5.34
CA PRO A 343 10.75 -19.66 -5.13
C PRO A 343 11.52 -18.43 -4.65
N GLN A 344 10.99 -17.21 -4.80
CA GLN A 344 11.62 -15.99 -4.27
C GLN A 344 11.68 -15.97 -2.74
N LEU A 345 10.85 -16.75 -2.04
CA LEU A 345 10.95 -16.91 -0.58
C LEU A 345 12.33 -17.45 -0.17
N TRP A 346 12.98 -18.22 -1.04
CA TRP A 346 14.36 -18.64 -0.84
C TRP A 346 15.36 -17.48 -0.98
N ASP A 347 15.13 -16.56 -1.92
CA ASP A 347 15.94 -15.36 -2.08
C ASP A 347 15.81 -14.41 -0.89
N VAL A 348 14.60 -14.34 -0.32
CA VAL A 348 14.35 -13.63 0.95
C VAL A 348 15.09 -14.31 2.09
N LEU A 349 14.96 -15.63 2.24
CA LEU A 349 15.66 -16.36 3.31
C LEU A 349 17.19 -16.20 3.23
N ARG A 350 17.77 -16.23 2.03
CA ARG A 350 19.21 -15.96 1.80
C ARG A 350 19.63 -14.50 1.96
N GLY A 351 18.67 -13.59 2.14
CA GLY A 351 18.93 -12.18 2.39
C GLY A 351 19.25 -11.34 1.16
N LYS A 352 19.00 -11.87 -0.05
CA LYS A 352 19.11 -11.12 -1.32
C LYS A 352 17.86 -10.28 -1.60
N MET A 353 16.71 -10.71 -1.07
CA MET A 353 15.44 -9.98 -1.14
C MET A 353 14.87 -9.75 0.27
N SER A 354 13.84 -8.91 0.34
CA SER A 354 12.91 -8.77 1.45
C SER A 354 11.52 -9.23 1.01
N LEU A 355 10.62 -9.53 1.95
CA LEU A 355 9.20 -9.72 1.61
C LEU A 355 8.60 -8.44 1.02
N VAL A 356 9.01 -7.28 1.54
CA VAL A 356 8.52 -5.97 1.15
C VAL A 356 9.67 -5.07 0.69
N GLY A 357 9.54 -4.50 -0.50
CA GLY A 357 10.55 -3.62 -1.07
C GLY A 357 10.26 -3.24 -2.51
N PRO A 358 11.10 -2.39 -3.12
CA PRO A 358 10.99 -2.07 -4.55
C PRO A 358 11.12 -3.34 -5.40
N ARG A 359 10.34 -3.45 -6.48
CA ARG A 359 10.42 -4.64 -7.35
C ARG A 359 11.79 -4.66 -8.07
N PRO A 360 12.50 -5.80 -8.10
CA PRO A 360 13.79 -5.91 -8.76
C PRO A 360 13.67 -5.83 -10.29
N GLU A 361 14.53 -5.04 -10.93
CA GLU A 361 14.59 -4.87 -12.39
C GLU A 361 15.83 -5.56 -12.97
N GLN A 362 15.82 -5.81 -14.28
CA GLN A 362 16.99 -6.38 -14.98
C GLN A 362 18.09 -5.32 -15.11
N PRO A 363 19.38 -5.71 -15.05
CA PRO A 363 20.50 -4.78 -15.19
C PRO A 363 20.38 -3.85 -16.41
N ALA A 364 20.06 -4.39 -17.58
CA ALA A 364 19.91 -3.60 -18.81
C ALA A 364 18.81 -2.53 -18.74
N PHE A 365 17.72 -2.78 -18.00
CA PHE A 365 16.68 -1.78 -17.79
C PHE A 365 17.10 -0.74 -16.76
N VAL A 366 17.77 -1.18 -15.69
CA VAL A 366 18.28 -0.30 -14.63
C VAL A 366 19.24 0.73 -15.19
N GLU A 367 20.17 0.31 -16.05
CA GLU A 367 21.15 1.19 -16.68
C GLU A 367 20.47 2.29 -17.53
N ARG A 368 19.52 1.89 -18.37
CA ARG A 368 18.70 2.84 -19.16
C ARG A 368 17.87 3.79 -18.28
N PHE A 369 17.25 3.28 -17.21
CA PHE A 369 16.39 4.11 -16.36
C PHE A 369 17.18 5.08 -15.49
N ARG A 370 18.38 4.69 -15.06
CA ARG A 370 19.30 5.54 -14.33
C ARG A 370 19.68 6.79 -15.10
N GLU A 371 19.93 6.65 -16.40
CA GLU A 371 20.25 7.79 -17.27
C GLU A 371 19.04 8.69 -17.53
N ALA A 372 17.85 8.10 -17.64
CA ALA A 372 16.64 8.81 -18.06
C ALA A 372 15.79 9.38 -16.92
N ILE A 373 15.95 8.89 -15.68
CA ILE A 373 15.06 9.22 -14.57
C ILE A 373 15.89 9.70 -13.36
N PRO A 374 15.69 10.95 -12.90
CA PRO A 374 16.39 11.46 -11.73
C PRO A 374 15.96 10.69 -10.46
N PHE A 375 16.86 10.60 -9.48
CA PHE A 375 16.65 9.85 -8.22
C PHE A 375 16.41 8.34 -8.39
N TYR A 376 16.54 7.78 -9.60
CA TYR A 376 16.32 6.34 -9.83
C TYR A 376 17.20 5.48 -8.93
N ASP A 377 18.41 5.94 -8.67
CA ASP A 377 19.44 5.27 -7.88
C ASP A 377 18.97 4.90 -6.48
N TYR A 378 18.24 5.79 -5.82
CA TYR A 378 17.84 5.64 -4.42
C TYR A 378 16.85 4.49 -4.17
N ARG A 379 16.25 3.91 -5.21
CA ARG A 379 15.43 2.69 -5.04
C ARG A 379 16.26 1.49 -4.56
N HIS A 380 17.58 1.50 -4.81
CA HIS A 380 18.48 0.40 -4.46
C HIS A 380 19.06 0.54 -3.03
N GLU A 381 18.67 1.57 -2.27
CA GLU A 381 18.95 1.73 -0.83
C GLU A 381 18.07 0.82 0.06
N ALA A 382 17.19 0.05 -0.57
CA ALA A 382 16.40 -0.97 0.08
C ALA A 382 16.54 -2.30 -0.65
N LYS A 383 16.46 -3.40 0.10
CA LYS A 383 16.40 -4.73 -0.51
C LYS A 383 15.18 -4.83 -1.42
N PRO A 384 15.32 -5.46 -2.60
CA PRO A 384 14.19 -5.70 -3.47
C PRO A 384 13.14 -6.58 -2.79
N GLY A 385 11.87 -6.30 -3.08
CA GLY A 385 10.71 -6.98 -2.49
C GLY A 385 10.04 -8.01 -3.40
N ILE A 386 9.41 -9.02 -2.82
CA ILE A 386 8.41 -9.84 -3.54
C ILE A 386 7.19 -8.97 -3.86
N THR A 387 6.71 -8.24 -2.84
CA THR A 387 5.70 -7.18 -2.96
C THR A 387 6.28 -5.83 -2.53
N GLY A 388 5.55 -4.75 -2.76
CA GLY A 388 6.06 -3.39 -2.55
C GLY A 388 4.96 -2.34 -2.60
N TRP A 389 5.27 -1.16 -2.09
CA TRP A 389 4.33 -0.03 -2.02
C TRP A 389 3.85 0.41 -3.40
N ALA A 390 4.73 0.44 -4.41
CA ALA A 390 4.35 0.74 -5.79
C ALA A 390 3.39 -0.32 -6.34
N GLN A 391 3.67 -1.62 -6.15
CA GLN A 391 2.83 -2.71 -6.64
C GLN A 391 1.40 -2.68 -6.09
N ILE A 392 1.20 -2.18 -4.87
CA ILE A 392 -0.14 -2.10 -4.26
C ILE A 392 -0.88 -0.79 -4.56
N ASN A 393 -0.20 0.27 -4.99
CA ASN A 393 -0.81 1.59 -5.23
C ASN A 393 -0.86 2.00 -6.70
N TYR A 394 -0.07 1.38 -7.57
CA TYR A 394 0.03 1.73 -8.98
C TYR A 394 0.04 0.48 -9.85
N ASP A 395 -0.85 0.46 -10.84
CA ASP A 395 -0.93 -0.62 -11.82
C ASP A 395 0.13 -0.44 -12.92
N TYR A 396 0.39 -1.53 -13.66
CA TYR A 396 1.49 -1.72 -14.63
C TYR A 396 1.93 -0.46 -15.41
N ALA A 397 3.25 -0.22 -15.38
CA ALA A 397 3.94 0.74 -16.24
C ALA A 397 4.44 0.03 -17.52
N TYR A 398 4.05 0.53 -18.69
CA TYR A 398 4.54 0.05 -20.00
C TYR A 398 5.40 1.08 -20.73
N ASP A 399 5.52 2.27 -20.16
CA ASP A 399 6.24 3.41 -20.71
C ASP A 399 7.17 4.03 -19.66
N LEU A 400 7.95 5.01 -20.12
CA LEU A 400 8.88 5.74 -19.25
C LEU A 400 8.12 6.49 -18.16
N GLU A 401 6.96 7.06 -18.47
CA GLU A 401 6.15 7.85 -17.54
C GLU A 401 5.56 6.98 -16.41
N GLY A 402 5.04 5.80 -16.74
CA GLY A 402 4.63 4.83 -15.74
C GLY A 402 5.81 4.36 -14.88
N THR A 403 7.01 4.25 -15.45
CA THR A 403 8.22 3.88 -14.70
C THR A 403 8.62 4.97 -13.71
N LYS A 404 8.54 6.24 -14.13
CA LYS A 404 8.70 7.41 -13.23
C LYS A 404 7.68 7.34 -12.11
N ARG A 405 6.40 7.16 -12.42
CA ARG A 405 5.33 7.07 -11.41
C ARG A 405 5.54 5.91 -10.43
N LYS A 406 5.99 4.76 -10.91
CA LYS A 406 6.37 3.61 -10.06
C LYS A 406 7.52 3.97 -9.12
N LEU A 407 8.55 4.63 -9.65
CA LEU A 407 9.68 5.12 -8.85
C LEU A 407 9.22 6.07 -7.74
N GLU A 408 8.29 6.99 -8.00
CA GLU A 408 7.77 7.91 -6.97
C GLU A 408 7.20 7.17 -5.74
N TYR A 409 6.55 6.02 -5.96
CA TYR A 409 6.07 5.16 -4.88
C TYR A 409 7.20 4.36 -4.23
N ASP A 410 8.16 3.86 -5.01
CA ASP A 410 9.33 3.16 -4.48
C ASP A 410 10.15 4.09 -3.57
N LEU A 411 10.39 5.33 -3.98
CA LEU A 411 11.09 6.36 -3.17
C LEU A 411 10.36 6.69 -1.87
N TYR A 412 9.03 6.79 -1.91
CA TYR A 412 8.23 6.99 -0.71
C TYR A 412 8.39 5.84 0.28
N TYR A 413 8.40 4.60 -0.22
CA TYR A 413 8.63 3.42 0.61
C TYR A 413 10.02 3.44 1.22
N VAL A 414 11.05 3.68 0.40
CA VAL A 414 12.45 3.74 0.85
C VAL A 414 12.63 4.79 1.96
N LYS A 415 12.06 6.00 1.79
CA LYS A 415 12.11 7.07 2.80
C LYS A 415 11.33 6.74 4.08
N ARG A 416 10.17 6.10 3.99
CA ARG A 416 9.23 5.88 5.12
C ARG A 416 9.17 4.43 5.60
N ARG A 417 10.19 3.63 5.27
CA ARG A 417 10.25 2.22 5.62
C ARG A 417 10.03 2.07 7.12
N SER A 418 9.05 1.23 7.47
CA SER A 418 8.71 0.93 8.85
C SER A 418 7.94 -0.38 8.90
N LEU A 419 8.05 -1.09 10.01
CA LEU A 419 7.31 -2.33 10.25
C LEU A 419 5.80 -2.21 9.96
N MET A 420 5.21 -1.09 10.37
CA MET A 420 3.79 -0.84 10.16
C MET A 420 3.44 -0.67 8.68
N LEU A 421 4.31 -0.01 7.90
CA LEU A 421 4.14 0.13 6.46
C LEU A 421 4.28 -1.23 5.75
N ASP A 422 5.26 -2.05 6.16
CA ASP A 422 5.47 -3.40 5.63
C ASP A 422 4.26 -4.30 5.89
N LEU A 423 3.75 -4.33 7.12
CA LEU A 423 2.54 -5.07 7.46
C LEU A 423 1.33 -4.60 6.64
N GLN A 424 1.19 -3.28 6.46
CA GLN A 424 0.14 -2.72 5.62
C GLN A 424 0.26 -3.18 4.15
N ILE A 425 1.48 -3.25 3.61
CA ILE A 425 1.73 -3.73 2.24
C ILE A 425 1.40 -5.21 2.11
N LEU A 426 1.88 -6.04 3.04
CA LEU A 426 1.61 -7.49 3.05
C LEU A 426 0.11 -7.79 3.10
N LEU A 427 -0.64 -7.13 3.99
CA LEU A 427 -2.09 -7.31 4.11
C LEU A 427 -2.82 -6.90 2.82
N LYS A 428 -2.44 -5.78 2.22
CA LYS A 428 -3.03 -5.34 0.93
C LYS A 428 -2.63 -6.21 -0.25
N THR A 429 -1.50 -6.91 -0.16
CA THR A 429 -1.05 -7.83 -1.22
C THR A 429 -1.97 -9.04 -1.33
N LEU A 430 -2.52 -9.53 -0.20
CA LEU A 430 -3.49 -10.63 -0.19
C LEU A 430 -4.72 -10.33 -1.05
N GLU A 431 -5.23 -9.10 -0.96
CA GLU A 431 -6.33 -8.65 -1.80
C GLU A 431 -6.00 -8.70 -3.29
N ILE A 432 -4.81 -8.25 -3.68
CA ILE A 432 -4.38 -8.23 -5.08
C ILE A 432 -4.27 -9.65 -5.62
N MET A 433 -3.75 -10.58 -4.82
CA MET A 433 -3.67 -12.00 -5.16
C MET A 433 -5.06 -12.62 -5.37
N VAL A 434 -6.01 -12.34 -4.47
CA VAL A 434 -7.38 -12.90 -4.56
C VAL A 434 -8.21 -12.22 -5.66
N GLY A 435 -8.09 -10.91 -5.80
CA GLY A 435 -8.78 -10.10 -6.81
C GLY A 435 -8.20 -10.23 -8.23
N ARG A 436 -7.11 -11.00 -8.42
CA ARG A 436 -6.36 -11.18 -9.68
C ARG A 436 -5.91 -9.87 -10.33
N ARG A 437 -5.79 -8.78 -9.56
CA ARG A 437 -5.34 -7.50 -10.11
C ARG A 437 -3.86 -7.60 -10.51
N GLY A 438 -3.58 -7.29 -11.77
CA GLY A 438 -2.24 -7.41 -12.35
C GLY A 438 -1.74 -8.84 -12.60
N ALA A 439 -2.60 -9.86 -12.52
CA ALA A 439 -2.30 -11.20 -12.98
C ALA A 439 -2.68 -11.33 -14.47
N ARG A 440 -1.72 -11.65 -15.34
CA ARG A 440 -1.96 -12.02 -16.75
C ARG A 440 -1.78 -13.53 -16.88
#